data_AF-A0A1Q5LC61-F1
#
_entry.id   AF-A0A1Q5LC61-F1
#
_cell.length_a   1.000
_cell.length_b   1.000
_cell.length_c   1.000
_cell.angle_alpha   90.00
_cell.angle_beta   90.00
_cell.angle_gamma   90.00
#
_symmetry.space_group_name_H-M   'P 1'
#
loop_
_entity.id
_entity.type
_entity.pdbx_description
1 polymer ?
#
loop_
_entity_poly.entity_id
_entity_poly.type
_entity_poly.pdbx_seq_one_letter_code
_entity_poly.pdbx_strand_id
1 'polypeptide(L)' 'MSEKPDIGETELKILSLLYSGLDDASIARRLNLGHRTVQRHVQGLMTRLEAAGRVALGARAQEFGLLGRSNRGAA' A
#
# COMPACT_ATOMS: atom_id res chain seq x y z
N MET A 1 19.33 11.56 6.24
CA MET A 1 18.36 11.15 7.29
C MET A 1 17.21 10.49 6.55
N SER A 2 17.05 9.16 6.63
CA SER A 2 15.93 8.47 5.98
C SER A 2 14.67 8.69 6.81
N GLU A 3 13.95 9.77 6.52
CA GLU A 3 12.61 10.01 7.04
C GLU A 3 11.68 8.92 6.47
N LYS A 4 11.20 8.03 7.33
CA LYS A 4 10.23 7.01 6.90
C LYS A 4 8.95 7.76 6.53
N PRO A 5 8.42 7.58 5.32
CA PRO A 5 7.15 8.21 4.96
C PRO A 5 6.07 7.74 5.96
N ASP A 6 5.24 8.68 6.44
CA ASP A 6 4.16 8.46 7.42
C ASP A 6 2.99 7.63 6.86
N ILE A 7 3.25 6.35 6.56
CA ILE A 7 2.31 5.48 5.84
C ILE A 7 1.39 4.81 6.87
N GLY A 8 0.09 5.08 6.78
CA GLY A 8 -0.89 4.55 7.73
C GLY A 8 -1.16 3.06 7.57
N GLU A 9 -1.79 2.43 8.56
CA GLU A 9 -2.05 0.98 8.55
C GLU A 9 -2.86 0.51 7.33
N THR A 10 -3.89 1.27 6.94
CA THR A 10 -4.69 0.96 5.75
C THR A 10 -3.84 1.01 4.49
N GLU A 11 -2.95 2.00 4.38
CA GLU A 11 -2.04 2.14 3.25
C GLU A 11 -1.02 1.00 3.21
N LEU A 12 -0.47 0.57 4.35
CA LEU A 12 0.40 -0.61 4.44
C LEU A 12 -0.31 -1.89 3.97
N LYS A 13 -1.59 -2.07 4.35
CA LYS A 13 -2.42 -3.19 3.87
C LYS A 13 -2.65 -3.10 2.36
N ILE A 14 -2.95 -1.91 1.84
CA ILE A 14 -3.09 -1.67 0.39
C ILE A 14 -1.80 -2.02 -0.34
N LEU A 15 -0.63 -1.52 0.12
CA LEU A 15 0.67 -1.82 -0.47
C LEU A 15 0.97 -3.33 -0.49
N SER A 16 0.68 -4.03 0.61
CA SER A 16 0.89 -5.47 0.71
C SER A 16 0.03 -6.25 -0.29
N LEU A 17 -1.26 -5.89 -0.41
CA LEU A 17 -2.17 -6.55 -1.36
C LEU A 17 -1.82 -6.20 -2.82
N LEU A 18 -1.45 -4.94 -3.08
CA LEU A 18 -0.99 -4.48 -4.38
C LEU A 18 0.28 -5.23 -4.83
N TYR A 19 1.25 -5.40 -3.92
CA TYR A 19 2.46 -6.16 -4.19
C TYR A 19 2.19 -7.63 -4.49
N SER A 20 1.16 -8.22 -3.86
CA SER A 20 0.70 -9.57 -4.19
C SER A 20 -0.09 -9.68 -5.51
N GLY A 21 -0.16 -8.60 -6.30
CA GLY A 21 -0.73 -8.61 -7.65
C GLY A 21 -2.23 -8.37 -7.73
N LEU A 22 -2.89 -8.01 -6.62
CA LEU A 22 -4.30 -7.63 -6.67
C LEU A 22 -4.48 -6.30 -7.39
N ASP A 23 -5.67 -6.07 -7.95
CA ASP A 23 -6.13 -4.78 -8.45
C ASP A 23 -6.90 -3.99 -7.38
N ASP A 24 -7.18 -2.71 -7.64
CA ASP A 24 -7.84 -1.83 -6.66
C ASP A 24 -9.26 -2.28 -6.32
N ALA A 25 -9.96 -2.92 -7.24
CA ALA A 25 -11.30 -3.47 -7.00
C ALA A 25 -11.25 -4.66 -6.03
N SER A 26 -10.29 -5.57 -6.20
CA SER A 26 -10.09 -6.70 -5.30
C SER A 26 -9.59 -6.25 -3.93
N ILE A 27 -8.70 -5.26 -3.89
CA ILE A 27 -8.23 -4.64 -2.64
C ILE A 27 -9.40 -4.00 -1.89
N ALA A 28 -10.23 -3.22 -2.58
CA ALA A 28 -11.40 -2.58 -2.00
C ALA A 28 -12.35 -3.61 -1.35
N ARG A 29 -12.64 -4.70 -2.07
CA ARG A 29 -13.45 -5.80 -1.52
C ARG A 29 -12.80 -6.45 -0.30
N ARG A 30 -11.50 -6.75 -0.33
CA ARG A 30 -10.79 -7.40 0.79
C ARG A 30 -10.70 -6.54 2.05
N LEU A 31 -10.61 -5.22 1.88
CA LEU A 31 -10.49 -4.28 3.00
C LEU A 31 -11.82 -3.66 3.42
N ASN A 32 -12.94 -4.05 2.78
CA ASN A 32 -14.25 -3.44 2.97
C ASN A 32 -14.22 -1.90 2.79
N LEU A 33 -13.54 -1.44 1.73
CA LEU A 33 -13.40 -0.03 1.35
C LEU A 33 -14.12 0.25 0.03
N GLY A 34 -14.45 1.51 -0.22
CA GLY A 34 -14.89 1.95 -1.55
C GLY A 34 -13.74 1.87 -2.58
N HIS A 35 -14.04 1.47 -3.81
CA HIS A 35 -13.03 1.42 -4.89
C HIS A 35 -12.32 2.77 -5.09
N ARG A 36 -13.08 3.87 -5.05
CA ARG A 36 -12.52 5.23 -5.18
C ARG A 36 -11.62 5.62 -3.98
N THR A 37 -11.88 5.06 -2.80
CA THR A 37 -11.04 5.26 -1.61
C THR A 37 -9.69 4.57 -1.81
N VAL A 38 -9.67 3.33 -2.29
CA VAL A 38 -8.42 2.62 -2.62
C VAL A 38 -7.64 3.37 -3.68
N GLN A 39 -8.28 3.83 -4.76
CA GLN A 39 -7.61 4.62 -5.80
C GLN A 39 -6.99 5.91 -5.25
N ARG A 40 -7.67 6.61 -4.33
CA ARG A 40 -7.12 7.81 -3.67
C ARG A 40 -5.90 7.49 -2.81
N HIS A 41 -5.95 6.42 -2.02
CA HIS A 41 -4.77 5.97 -1.26
C HIS A 41 -3.62 5.60 -2.19
N VAL A 42 -3.87 4.81 -3.23
CA VAL A 42 -2.84 4.42 -4.21
C VAL A 42 -2.21 5.64 -4.87
N GLN A 43 -3.00 6.63 -5.29
CA GLN A 43 -2.47 7.86 -5.87
C GLN A 43 -1.64 8.67 -4.88
N GLY A 44 -2.10 8.80 -3.63
CA GLY A 44 -1.34 9.46 -2.57
C GLY A 44 -0.02 8.76 -2.28
N LEU A 45 -0.03 7.42 -2.23
CA LEU A 45 1.16 6.60 -2.04
C LEU A 45 2.14 6.73 -3.22
N MET A 46 1.65 6.81 -4.45
CA MET A 46 2.50 7.07 -5.62
C MET A 46 3.21 8.41 -5.51
N THR A 47 2.50 9.47 -5.12
CA THR A 47 3.11 10.79 -4.92
C THR A 47 4.16 10.75 -3.81
N ARG A 48 3.86 10.12 -2.69
CA ARG A 48 4.73 10.10 -1.49
C ARG A 48 5.95 9.19 -1.62
N LEU A 49 5.85 8.12 -2.40
CA LEU A 49 6.94 7.17 -2.65
C LEU A 49 7.61 7.42 -4.01
N GLU A 50 7.27 8.52 -4.68
CA GLU A 50 7.78 8.94 -5.99
C GLU A 50 7.69 7.82 -7.04
N ALA A 51 6.58 7.09 -7.03
CA ALA A 51 6.35 5.95 -7.90
C ALA A 51 5.55 6.36 -9.15
N ALA A 52 6.09 6.07 -10.34
CA ALA A 52 5.46 6.40 -11.62
C ALA A 52 4.29 5.48 -12.02
N GLY A 53 3.95 4.49 -11.18
CA GLY A 53 2.86 3.55 -11.47
C GLY A 53 2.81 2.41 -10.47
N ARG A 54 1.83 1.50 -10.65
CA ARG A 54 1.54 0.42 -9.69
C ARG A 54 2.75 -0.48 -9.43
N VAL A 55 3.45 -0.86 -10.49
CA VAL A 55 4.63 -1.73 -10.40
C VAL A 55 5.76 -1.03 -9.64
N ALA A 56 6.06 0.22 -10.01
CA ALA A 56 7.04 1.04 -9.31
C ALA A 56 6.67 1.27 -7.84
N LEU A 57 5.37 1.40 -7.54
CA LEU A 57 4.88 1.58 -6.18
C LEU A 57 5.15 0.34 -5.32
N GLY A 58 4.91 -0.86 -5.86
CA GLY A 58 5.25 -2.11 -5.20
C GLY A 58 6.76 -2.25 -4.93
N ALA A 59 7.60 -1.92 -5.92
CA ALA A 59 9.05 -1.93 -5.76
C ALA A 59 9.53 -0.94 -4.68
N ARG A 60 9.04 0.31 -4.71
CA ARG A 60 9.36 1.31 -3.69
C ARG A 60 8.92 0.88 -2.30
N ALA A 61 7.73 0.33 -2.16
CA ALA A 61 7.26 -0.20 -0.88
C ALA A 61 8.18 -1.31 -0.34
N GLN A 62 8.74 -2.15 -1.21
CA GLN A 62 9.74 -3.16 -0.84
C GLN A 62 11.05 -2.51 -0.40
N GLU A 63 11.58 -1.54 -1.17
CA GLU A 63 12.82 -0.80 -0.87
C GLU A 63 12.74 -0.07 0.49
N PHE A 64 11.59 0.51 0.83
CA PHE A 64 11.35 1.17 2.11
C PHE A 64 10.99 0.20 3.25
N GLY A 65 10.88 -1.10 2.99
CA GLY A 65 10.51 -2.10 4.00
C GLY A 65 9.09 -1.94 4.53
N LEU A 66 8.16 -1.43 3.72
CA LEU A 66 6.75 -1.23 4.05
C LEU A 66 5.91 -2.50 3.87
N LEU A 67 6.49 -3.52 3.23
CA LEU A 67 5.84 -4.81 2.95
C LEU A 67 6.10 -5.80 4.10
N GLY A 68 5.28 -5.71 5.16
CA GLY A 68 5.32 -6.60 6.34
C GLY A 68 5.44 -5.79 7.63
N ARG A 69 4.47 -5.82 8.54
CA ARG A 69 3.92 -6.99 9.24
C ARG A 69 2.41 -6.82 9.42
N SER A 70 1.60 -7.21 8.43
CA SER A 70 0.17 -7.40 8.64
C SER A 70 -0.03 -8.67 9.47
N ASN A 71 -0.11 -8.47 10.79
CA ASN A 71 -0.51 -9.42 11.83
C ASN A 71 0.52 -10.49 12.28
N ARG A 72 1.31 -10.15 13.30
CA ARG A 72 1.74 -11.12 14.33
C ARG A 72 1.41 -10.52 15.70
N GLY A 73 0.16 -10.70 16.14
CA GLY A 73 -0.32 -10.19 17.43
C GLY A 73 -1.83 -10.34 17.63
N ALA A 74 -2.42 -11.45 17.19
CA ALA A 74 -3.59 -12.02 17.86
C ALA A 74 -3.08 -13.13 18.78
N ALA A 75 -2.78 -12.77 20.03
CA ALA A 75 -2.73 -13.59 21.24
C ALA A 75 -2.25 -12.70 22.40
#